data_AF-A0A1C5VLL5-F1
#
_entry.id   AF-A0A1C5VLL5-F1
#
_cell.length_a   1.000
_cell.length_b   1.000
_cell.length_c   1.000
_cell.angle_alpha   90.00
_cell.angle_beta   90.00
_cell.angle_gamma   90.00
#
_symmetry.space_group_name_H-M   'P 1'
#
loop_
_entity.id
_entity.type
_entity.pdbx_description
1 polymer ?
#
loop_
_entity_poly.entity_id
_entity_poly.type
_entity_poly.pdbx_seq_one_letter_code
_entity_poly.pdbx_strand_id
1 'polypeptide(L)'
;MNWNRKELRKGAWNTVFKRGTMAWLALVAVCFIFAFLGVDEFAQSTFVNGIDKAIGLDTSHVASNVEILKDYAVNTPIVKDVPFIHSDFVIGLIDVASKSQTWIIKLLGANAAYLERNTGEVIIALLLSAFIMMIVHFFIQSAAIVGKNRYAMECRYSDKVSINRMFAPFHFKHLLRLIWTMFVYKVVLFLWNLTIVGGIYKFYQYRMIPYLVAENQTLSWKEAKALSKEMTNGYKWKMFVTDLSCIPVMLLKLVPIAGLLVAVPFDVEIDVEMYFHLRKRIDSEAFVERAFDGAPYCKGIETAVPVYLLQDAAVEVPKGIKIKSEYRLTDFIFFFFSFCFVGWVWEVMLHIVRDHELVNRGTMYGPWLPIYGVGGVVIIFLLDRFKADKLKLFLMSMGICGVLEYIASWILDFFFNSHYWNYKKFFLNLNGRICLVGLLAFGIGSLFGVYIAAPKLSRFMHKKSRKTQILICAVLSTAFIIDLICCALFGFNAGSGVGGTYN
;
A
#
# COMPACT_ATOMS: atom_id res chain seq x y z
N MET A 1 -25.41 27.59 -26.96
CA MET A 1 -24.37 27.70 -25.92
C MET A 1 -23.06 28.11 -26.59
N ASN A 2 -22.47 29.23 -26.21
CA ASN A 2 -21.29 29.78 -26.89
C ASN A 2 -20.02 29.49 -26.09
N TRP A 3 -19.06 28.76 -26.68
CA TRP A 3 -17.73 28.56 -26.09
C TRP A 3 -16.92 29.84 -26.19
N ASN A 4 -16.59 30.46 -25.06
CA ASN A 4 -15.76 31.65 -25.03
C ASN A 4 -14.51 31.41 -24.16
N ARG A 5 -13.37 31.20 -24.83
CA ARG A 5 -12.08 31.00 -24.15
C ARG A 5 -11.66 32.16 -23.24
N LYS A 6 -12.04 33.40 -23.57
CA LYS A 6 -11.73 34.57 -22.73
C LYS A 6 -12.54 34.54 -21.43
N GLU A 7 -13.80 34.10 -21.50
CA GLU A 7 -14.65 33.92 -20.32
C GLU A 7 -14.14 32.78 -19.43
N LEU A 8 -13.78 31.63 -20.01
CA LEU A 8 -13.20 30.51 -19.27
C LEU A 8 -11.93 30.92 -18.52
N ARG A 9 -11.00 31.61 -19.21
CA ARG A 9 -9.79 32.13 -18.59
C ARG A 9 -10.07 33.17 -17.50
N LYS A 10 -11.04 34.05 -17.73
CA LYS A 10 -11.45 35.05 -16.74
C LYS A 10 -12.07 34.39 -15.51
N GLY A 11 -12.87 33.33 -15.69
CA GLY A 11 -13.43 32.51 -14.63
C GLY A 11 -12.34 31.90 -13.76
N ALA A 12 -11.43 31.15 -14.38
CA ALA A 12 -10.28 30.55 -13.70
C ALA A 12 -9.43 31.61 -12.96
N TRP A 13 -9.11 32.72 -13.63
CA TRP A 13 -8.34 33.82 -13.02
C TRP A 13 -9.06 34.45 -11.82
N ASN A 14 -10.37 34.65 -11.92
CA ASN A 14 -11.16 35.20 -10.81
C ASN A 14 -11.20 34.22 -9.63
N THR A 15 -11.36 32.92 -9.88
CA THR A 15 -11.38 31.91 -8.82
C THR A 15 -10.04 31.85 -8.09
N VAL A 16 -8.93 31.84 -8.82
CA VAL A 16 -7.59 31.79 -8.21
C VAL A 16 -7.24 33.07 -7.46
N PHE A 17 -7.45 34.25 -8.06
CA PHE A 17 -6.84 35.50 -7.57
C PHE A 17 -7.80 36.51 -6.94
N LYS A 18 -9.12 36.40 -7.14
CA LYS A 18 -10.09 37.40 -6.65
C LYS A 18 -10.92 36.96 -5.44
N ARG A 19 -10.75 35.73 -4.96
CA ARG A 19 -11.48 35.21 -3.79
C ARG A 19 -10.88 35.57 -2.43
N GLY A 20 -9.68 36.16 -2.44
CA GLY A 20 -8.94 36.54 -1.23
C GLY A 20 -7.71 35.67 -1.00
N THR A 21 -6.79 36.17 -0.18
CA THR A 21 -5.47 35.57 0.04
C THR A 21 -5.55 34.18 0.67
N MET A 22 -6.47 33.96 1.60
CA MET A 22 -6.62 32.66 2.28
C MET A 22 -7.12 31.55 1.35
N ALA A 23 -8.07 31.86 0.46
CA ALA A 23 -8.56 30.90 -0.54
C ALA A 23 -7.46 30.53 -1.56
N TRP A 24 -6.70 31.54 -1.99
CA TRP A 24 -5.54 31.34 -2.87
C TRP A 24 -4.46 30.47 -2.20
N LEU A 25 -4.08 30.77 -0.95
CA LEU A 25 -3.10 29.99 -0.20
C LEU A 25 -3.54 28.54 0.00
N ALA A 26 -4.81 28.31 0.30
CA ALA A 26 -5.35 26.95 0.46
C ALA A 26 -5.30 26.15 -0.85
N LEU A 27 -5.69 26.76 -1.98
CA LEU A 27 -5.60 26.13 -3.30
C LEU A 27 -4.15 25.84 -3.71
N VAL A 28 -3.23 26.78 -3.46
CA VAL A 28 -1.79 26.60 -3.68
C VAL A 28 -1.24 25.47 -2.82
N ALA A 29 -1.61 25.42 -1.54
CA ALA A 29 -1.17 24.35 -0.63
C ALA A 29 -1.66 22.97 -1.08
N VAL A 30 -2.91 22.86 -1.50
CA VAL A 30 -3.48 21.62 -2.08
C VAL A 30 -2.70 21.22 -3.34
N CYS A 31 -2.49 22.15 -4.27
CA CYS A 31 -1.71 21.91 -5.48
C CYS A 31 -0.26 21.50 -5.17
N PHE A 32 0.36 22.13 -4.17
CA PHE A 32 1.71 21.80 -3.71
C PHE A 32 1.80 20.38 -3.15
N ILE A 33 0.87 20.01 -2.26
CA ILE A 33 0.80 18.66 -1.69
C ILE A 33 0.69 17.62 -2.81
N PHE A 34 -0.16 17.86 -3.81
CA PHE A 34 -0.33 16.92 -4.93
C PHE A 34 0.85 16.88 -5.89
N ALA A 35 1.49 18.03 -6.17
CA ALA A 35 2.75 18.06 -6.89
C ALA A 35 3.84 17.25 -6.15
N PHE A 36 3.88 17.35 -4.81
CA PHE A 36 4.81 16.59 -3.97
C PHE A 36 4.53 15.08 -3.97
N LEU A 37 3.26 14.68 -4.04
CA LEU A 37 2.86 13.28 -4.20
C LEU A 37 3.08 12.73 -5.62
N GLY A 38 3.73 13.48 -6.52
CA GLY A 38 3.99 13.07 -7.89
C GLY A 38 2.72 12.94 -8.74
N VAL A 39 1.65 13.66 -8.38
CA VAL A 39 0.35 13.59 -9.07
C VAL A 39 0.28 14.57 -10.24
N ASP A 40 0.99 15.69 -10.14
CA ASP A 40 1.11 16.69 -11.19
C ASP A 40 2.54 16.72 -11.75
N GLU A 41 2.69 17.02 -13.05
CA GLU A 41 3.99 17.19 -13.72
C GLU A 41 4.71 18.44 -13.18
N PHE A 42 5.27 18.32 -11.99
CA PHE A 42 6.26 19.24 -11.48
C PHE A 42 7.58 18.48 -11.40
N ALA A 43 8.63 19.02 -12.01
CA ALA A 43 9.97 18.43 -12.06
C ALA A 43 10.64 18.46 -10.66
N GLN A 44 10.05 17.75 -9.69
CA GLN A 44 10.52 17.67 -8.30
C GLN A 44 11.67 16.69 -8.11
N SER A 45 11.94 15.81 -9.08
CA SER A 45 13.15 14.98 -9.05
C SER A 45 14.39 15.85 -8.84
N THR A 46 14.43 17.06 -9.40
CA THR A 46 15.54 18.02 -9.24
C THR A 46 15.67 18.57 -7.81
N PHE A 47 14.56 18.81 -7.10
CA PHE A 47 14.57 19.38 -5.75
C PHE A 47 14.94 18.32 -4.69
N VAL A 48 14.34 17.12 -4.79
CA VAL A 48 14.65 15.99 -3.90
C VAL A 48 16.08 15.50 -4.12
N ASN A 49 16.52 15.37 -5.38
CA ASN A 49 17.93 15.04 -5.69
C ASN A 49 18.91 16.12 -5.20
N GLY A 50 18.46 17.38 -5.12
CA GLY A 50 19.22 18.49 -4.56
C GLY A 50 19.37 18.40 -3.03
N ILE A 51 18.30 18.01 -2.34
CA ILE A 51 18.31 17.75 -0.89
C ILE A 51 19.17 16.52 -0.58
N ASP A 52 18.99 15.42 -1.31
CA ASP A 52 19.75 14.17 -1.12
C ASP A 52 21.27 14.38 -1.29
N LYS A 53 21.67 15.22 -2.26
CA LYS A 53 23.06 15.66 -2.42
C LYS A 53 23.55 16.56 -1.28
N ALA A 54 22.70 17.43 -0.76
CA ALA A 54 23.05 18.36 0.31
C ALA A 54 23.18 17.67 1.69
N ILE A 55 22.45 16.58 1.93
CA ILE A 55 22.48 15.82 3.19
C ILE A 55 23.51 14.68 3.21
N GLY A 56 24.30 14.52 2.15
CA GLY A 56 25.43 13.58 2.13
C GLY A 56 25.04 12.11 2.33
N LEU A 57 23.83 11.70 1.91
CA LEU A 57 23.43 10.30 1.95
C LEU A 57 24.31 9.49 0.98
N ASP A 58 25.37 8.89 1.51
CA ASP A 58 26.35 8.15 0.73
C ASP A 58 25.69 6.97 -0.01
N THR A 59 25.92 6.91 -1.33
CA THR A 59 25.35 5.91 -2.26
C THR A 59 26.35 4.78 -2.57
N SER A 60 27.57 4.86 -2.02
CA SER A 60 28.68 3.95 -2.26
C SER A 60 28.32 2.47 -2.04
N HIS A 61 27.71 2.13 -0.90
CA HIS A 61 27.29 0.75 -0.60
C HIS A 61 26.12 0.25 -1.46
N VAL A 62 25.26 1.15 -1.94
CA VAL A 62 24.10 0.78 -2.77
C VAL A 62 24.57 0.37 -4.17
N ALA A 63 25.56 1.06 -4.74
CA ALA A 63 26.10 0.74 -6.06
C ALA A 63 26.75 -0.65 -6.11
N SER A 64 27.59 -0.96 -5.13
CA SER A 64 28.26 -2.28 -5.00
C SER A 64 27.26 -3.43 -4.84
N ASN A 65 26.26 -3.27 -3.95
CA ASN A 65 25.23 -4.29 -3.76
C ASN A 65 24.36 -4.51 -5.01
N VAL A 66 24.12 -3.47 -5.81
CA VAL A 66 23.38 -3.58 -7.07
C VAL A 66 24.19 -4.35 -8.12
N GLU A 67 25.51 -4.22 -8.13
CA GLU A 67 26.39 -4.97 -9.02
C GLU A 67 26.34 -6.48 -8.71
N ILE A 68 26.39 -6.86 -7.43
CA ILE A 68 26.22 -8.26 -7.00
C ILE A 68 24.87 -8.84 -7.47
N LEU A 69 23.79 -8.06 -7.38
CA LEU A 69 22.45 -8.48 -7.83
C LEU A 69 22.40 -8.69 -9.35
N LYS A 70 23.05 -7.82 -10.12
CA LYS A 70 23.14 -7.92 -11.58
C LYS A 70 23.94 -9.16 -11.99
N ASP A 71 25.10 -9.36 -11.40
CA ASP A 71 25.97 -10.50 -11.69
C ASP A 71 25.27 -11.83 -11.43
N TYR A 72 24.54 -11.94 -10.30
CA TYR A 72 23.76 -13.14 -10.00
C TYR A 72 22.61 -13.36 -11.00
N ALA A 73 21.87 -12.30 -11.36
CA ALA A 73 20.74 -12.39 -12.28
C ALA A 73 21.16 -12.93 -13.66
N VAL A 74 22.31 -12.47 -14.17
CA VAL A 74 22.87 -12.91 -15.48
C VAL A 74 23.38 -14.35 -15.42
N ASN A 75 23.97 -14.76 -14.29
CA ASN A 75 24.63 -16.07 -14.17
C ASN A 75 23.74 -17.21 -13.66
N THR A 76 22.47 -16.95 -13.34
CA THR A 76 21.54 -17.98 -12.82
C THR A 76 21.23 -19.05 -13.88
N PRO A 77 21.22 -20.37 -13.55
CA PRO A 77 21.00 -21.45 -14.53
C PRO A 77 19.71 -21.35 -15.34
N ILE A 78 18.63 -20.81 -14.75
CA ILE A 78 17.34 -20.57 -15.42
C ILE A 78 17.46 -19.50 -16.53
N VAL A 79 18.42 -18.59 -16.38
CA VAL A 79 18.65 -17.42 -17.23
C VAL A 79 19.76 -17.67 -18.25
N LYS A 80 20.73 -18.51 -17.89
CA LYS A 80 21.95 -18.79 -18.65
C LYS A 80 21.70 -19.27 -20.09
N ASP A 81 20.57 -19.90 -20.35
CA ASP A 81 20.23 -20.47 -21.67
C ASP A 81 19.10 -19.71 -22.38
N VAL A 82 18.63 -18.57 -21.85
CA VAL A 82 17.57 -17.76 -22.45
C VAL A 82 18.14 -16.43 -22.97
N PRO A 83 18.36 -16.27 -24.29
CA PRO A 83 18.99 -15.07 -24.88
C PRO A 83 18.28 -13.75 -24.57
N PHE A 84 16.95 -13.79 -24.35
CA PHE A 84 16.15 -12.61 -23.98
C PHE A 84 16.38 -12.17 -22.52
N ILE A 85 16.82 -13.06 -21.62
CA ILE A 85 17.01 -12.77 -20.19
C ILE A 85 18.45 -12.29 -19.90
N HIS A 86 19.41 -12.66 -20.76
CA HIS A 86 20.74 -12.00 -20.86
C HIS A 86 20.70 -10.56 -21.38
N SER A 87 19.53 -10.11 -21.86
CA SER A 87 19.39 -8.80 -22.47
C SER A 87 19.25 -7.69 -21.44
N ASP A 88 19.58 -6.46 -21.86
CA ASP A 88 19.44 -5.20 -21.13
C ASP A 88 18.08 -5.02 -20.41
N PHE A 89 17.05 -5.80 -20.76
CA PHE A 89 15.75 -5.79 -20.12
C PHE A 89 15.77 -6.18 -18.63
N VAL A 90 16.42 -7.29 -18.25
CA VAL A 90 16.43 -7.76 -16.86
C VAL A 90 17.30 -6.87 -15.99
N ILE A 91 18.47 -6.50 -16.53
CA ILE A 91 19.35 -5.50 -15.91
C ILE A 91 18.60 -4.17 -15.74
N GLY A 92 17.83 -3.76 -16.74
CA GLY A 92 16.97 -2.58 -16.69
C GLY A 92 15.88 -2.67 -15.63
N LEU A 93 15.24 -3.83 -15.43
CA LEU A 93 14.27 -4.05 -14.36
C LEU A 93 14.91 -3.93 -12.98
N ILE A 94 16.10 -4.53 -12.79
CA ILE A 94 16.86 -4.39 -11.55
C ILE A 94 17.24 -2.93 -11.34
N ASP A 95 17.74 -2.22 -12.35
CA ASP A 95 18.10 -0.80 -12.24
C ASP A 95 16.91 0.09 -11.87
N VAL A 96 15.74 -0.13 -12.47
CA VAL A 96 14.52 0.60 -12.15
C VAL A 96 14.07 0.29 -10.72
N ALA A 97 14.04 -0.99 -10.34
CA ALA A 97 13.65 -1.41 -9.00
C ALA A 97 14.61 -0.85 -7.94
N SER A 98 15.91 -0.95 -8.15
CA SER A 98 16.96 -0.48 -7.25
C SER A 98 16.95 1.02 -7.06
N LYS A 99 16.73 1.81 -8.12
CA LYS A 99 16.59 3.27 -8.02
C LYS A 99 15.35 3.67 -7.23
N SER A 100 14.26 2.92 -7.35
CA SER A 100 13.00 3.23 -6.64
C SER A 100 12.98 2.75 -5.18
N GLN A 101 13.74 1.72 -4.81
CA GLN A 101 13.70 1.08 -3.48
C GLN A 101 15.09 1.04 -2.81
N THR A 102 15.78 2.17 -2.74
CA THR A 102 17.14 2.28 -2.15
C THR A 102 17.22 1.79 -0.70
N TRP A 103 16.13 1.92 0.08
CA TRP A 103 16.07 1.46 1.46
C TRP A 103 16.16 -0.07 1.61
N ILE A 104 15.63 -0.85 0.65
CA ILE A 104 15.68 -2.31 0.67
C ILE A 104 17.10 -2.80 0.42
N ILE A 105 17.80 -2.15 -0.51
CA ILE A 105 19.20 -2.47 -0.79
C ILE A 105 20.07 -2.10 0.40
N LYS A 106 19.79 -0.98 1.08
CA LYS A 106 20.47 -0.63 2.34
C LYS A 106 20.19 -1.65 3.44
N LEU A 107 18.94 -2.10 3.59
CA LEU A 107 18.56 -3.10 4.59
C LEU A 107 19.21 -4.45 4.31
N LEU A 108 19.02 -5.00 3.11
CA LEU A 108 19.50 -6.33 2.74
C LEU A 108 21.03 -6.37 2.56
N GLY A 109 21.61 -5.24 2.17
CA GLY A 109 23.06 -5.02 2.09
C GLY A 109 23.74 -4.79 3.43
N ALA A 110 22.99 -4.64 4.53
CA ALA A 110 23.57 -4.55 5.87
C ALA A 110 24.23 -5.88 6.30
N ASN A 111 23.83 -7.00 5.69
CA ASN A 111 24.50 -8.29 5.81
C ASN A 111 24.95 -8.78 4.42
N ALA A 112 26.18 -8.42 4.04
CA ALA A 112 26.77 -8.83 2.77
C ALA A 112 26.83 -10.36 2.60
N ALA A 113 27.14 -11.11 3.66
CA ALA A 113 27.18 -12.58 3.63
C ALA A 113 25.80 -13.19 3.32
N TYR A 114 24.72 -12.60 3.85
CA TYR A 114 23.36 -13.01 3.49
C TYR A 114 23.03 -12.66 2.04
N LEU A 115 23.41 -11.46 1.57
CA LEU A 115 23.15 -10.99 0.21
C LEU A 115 23.86 -11.87 -0.83
N GLU A 116 25.12 -12.23 -0.61
CA GLU A 116 25.91 -13.11 -1.48
C GLU A 116 25.37 -14.55 -1.47
N ARG A 117 24.97 -15.07 -0.31
CA ARG A 117 24.44 -16.44 -0.20
C ARG A 117 23.03 -16.59 -0.78
N ASN A 118 22.18 -15.59 -0.61
CA ASN A 118 20.74 -15.64 -0.93
C ASN A 118 20.33 -14.57 -1.96
N THR A 119 21.19 -14.28 -2.94
CA THR A 119 20.99 -13.18 -3.90
C THR A 119 19.65 -13.28 -4.65
N GLY A 120 19.19 -14.50 -4.98
CA GLY A 120 17.87 -14.71 -5.59
C GLY A 120 16.70 -14.31 -4.70
N GLU A 121 16.76 -14.56 -3.39
CA GLU A 121 15.74 -14.11 -2.43
C GLU A 121 15.68 -12.58 -2.38
N VAL A 122 16.86 -11.93 -2.40
CA VAL A 122 16.99 -10.47 -2.39
C VAL A 122 16.38 -9.86 -3.65
N ILE A 123 16.65 -10.42 -4.83
CA ILE A 123 16.06 -9.95 -6.09
C ILE A 123 14.54 -10.08 -6.07
N ILE A 124 14.01 -11.24 -5.65
CA ILE A 124 12.56 -11.46 -5.57
C ILE A 124 11.91 -10.47 -4.59
N ALA A 125 12.51 -10.27 -3.42
CA ALA A 125 12.01 -9.31 -2.43
C ALA A 125 12.01 -7.87 -2.97
N LEU A 126 13.09 -7.47 -3.65
CA LEU A 126 13.20 -6.17 -4.31
C LEU A 126 12.12 -5.99 -5.39
N LEU A 127 11.94 -6.96 -6.28
CA LEU A 127 10.92 -6.87 -7.34
C LEU A 127 9.49 -6.87 -6.77
N LEU A 128 9.21 -7.72 -5.77
CA LEU A 128 7.91 -7.78 -5.12
C LEU A 128 7.58 -6.46 -4.41
N SER A 129 8.53 -5.90 -3.69
CA SER A 129 8.35 -4.60 -3.03
C SER A 129 8.14 -3.47 -4.04
N ALA A 130 8.88 -3.44 -5.15
CA ALA A 130 8.73 -2.45 -6.20
C ALA A 130 7.33 -2.55 -6.82
N PHE A 131 6.86 -3.77 -7.05
CA PHE A 131 5.50 -4.03 -7.53
C PHE A 131 4.41 -3.59 -6.54
N ILE A 132 4.55 -3.91 -5.25
CA ILE A 132 3.62 -3.47 -4.21
C ILE A 132 3.61 -1.94 -4.12
N MET A 133 4.78 -1.30 -4.10
CA MET A 133 4.91 0.15 -4.05
C MET A 133 4.31 0.81 -5.30
N MET A 134 4.47 0.21 -6.48
CA MET A 134 3.81 0.66 -7.70
C MET A 134 2.28 0.64 -7.56
N ILE A 135 1.70 -0.44 -6.99
CA ILE A 135 0.25 -0.53 -6.75
C ILE A 135 -0.21 0.53 -5.73
N VAL A 136 0.52 0.66 -4.62
CA VAL A 136 0.20 1.64 -3.56
C VAL A 136 0.28 3.07 -4.11
N HIS A 137 1.34 3.39 -4.83
CA HIS A 137 1.53 4.70 -5.46
C HIS A 137 0.41 4.97 -6.48
N PHE A 138 0.06 3.99 -7.31
CA PHE A 138 -1.06 4.09 -8.23
C PHE A 138 -2.39 4.39 -7.50
N PHE A 139 -2.66 3.72 -6.38
CA PHE A 139 -3.85 3.92 -5.56
C PHE A 139 -3.87 5.34 -4.99
N ILE A 140 -2.78 5.76 -4.35
CA ILE A 140 -2.61 7.10 -3.76
C ILE A 140 -2.81 8.17 -4.83
N GLN A 141 -2.15 8.06 -5.98
CA GLN A 141 -2.30 9.03 -7.06
C GLN A 141 -3.72 9.08 -7.61
N SER A 142 -4.39 7.93 -7.74
CA SER A 142 -5.75 7.89 -8.28
C SER A 142 -6.76 8.53 -7.33
N ALA A 143 -6.64 8.28 -6.03
CA ALA A 143 -7.40 8.98 -5.01
C ALA A 143 -7.05 10.48 -5.04
N ALA A 144 -5.77 10.82 -5.02
CA ALA A 144 -5.30 12.20 -5.04
C ALA A 144 -5.87 13.04 -6.19
N ILE A 145 -5.87 12.54 -7.43
CA ILE A 145 -6.44 13.26 -8.58
C ILE A 145 -7.93 13.57 -8.36
N VAL A 146 -8.70 12.58 -7.92
CA VAL A 146 -10.15 12.75 -7.70
C VAL A 146 -10.41 13.73 -6.57
N GLY A 147 -9.65 13.62 -5.48
CA GLY A 147 -9.77 14.54 -4.35
C GLY A 147 -9.40 15.98 -4.73
N LYS A 148 -8.28 16.17 -5.43
CA LYS A 148 -7.85 17.49 -5.95
C LYS A 148 -8.94 18.14 -6.78
N ASN A 149 -9.47 17.39 -7.75
CA ASN A 149 -10.50 17.89 -8.64
C ASN A 149 -11.79 18.21 -7.88
N ARG A 150 -12.13 17.42 -6.85
CA ARG A 150 -13.24 17.72 -5.96
C ARG A 150 -13.05 19.07 -5.26
N TYR A 151 -11.89 19.26 -4.63
CA TYR A 151 -11.57 20.50 -3.92
C TYR A 151 -11.63 21.71 -4.85
N ALA A 152 -11.00 21.62 -6.03
CA ALA A 152 -11.00 22.71 -7.02
C ALA A 152 -12.40 23.03 -7.56
N MET A 153 -13.24 22.02 -7.82
CA MET A 153 -14.64 22.24 -8.19
C MET A 153 -15.41 23.05 -7.15
N GLU A 154 -15.17 22.80 -5.85
CA GLU A 154 -15.81 23.56 -4.77
C GLU A 154 -15.23 24.98 -4.62
N CYS A 155 -13.93 25.17 -4.89
CA CYS A 155 -13.29 26.48 -4.93
C CYS A 155 -13.94 27.41 -5.96
N ARG A 156 -14.53 26.88 -7.03
CA ARG A 156 -15.34 27.66 -7.98
C ARG A 156 -16.63 28.22 -7.39
N TYR A 157 -17.15 27.70 -6.27
CA TYR A 157 -18.40 28.18 -5.68
C TYR A 157 -18.20 28.90 -4.34
N SER A 158 -17.37 28.35 -3.44
CA SER A 158 -17.14 28.92 -2.11
C SER A 158 -15.78 29.62 -2.00
N ASP A 159 -15.70 30.67 -1.17
CA ASP A 159 -14.43 31.29 -0.76
C ASP A 159 -13.80 30.60 0.47
N LYS A 160 -14.59 29.81 1.20
CA LYS A 160 -14.17 29.01 2.35
C LYS A 160 -14.45 27.54 2.07
N VAL A 161 -13.47 26.84 1.50
CA VAL A 161 -13.52 25.39 1.27
C VAL A 161 -12.59 24.71 2.26
N SER A 162 -13.14 23.83 3.09
CA SER A 162 -12.34 23.00 3.99
C SER A 162 -11.52 21.98 3.19
N ILE A 163 -10.26 21.75 3.56
CA ILE A 163 -9.40 20.72 2.96
C ILE A 163 -10.05 19.34 3.07
N ASN A 164 -10.87 19.10 4.11
CA ASN A 164 -11.57 17.82 4.30
C ASN A 164 -12.49 17.46 3.12
N ARG A 165 -12.97 18.45 2.36
CA ARG A 165 -13.82 18.27 1.18
C ARG A 165 -13.13 17.48 0.06
N MET A 166 -11.81 17.51 0.03
CA MET A 166 -10.99 16.71 -0.87
C MET A 166 -11.17 15.21 -0.65
N PHE A 167 -11.60 14.79 0.55
CA PHE A 167 -11.86 13.40 0.90
C PHE A 167 -13.33 12.98 0.77
N ALA A 168 -14.24 13.92 0.48
CA ALA A 168 -15.67 13.64 0.31
C ALA A 168 -15.99 12.54 -0.73
N PRO A 169 -15.24 12.39 -1.85
CA PRO A 169 -15.50 11.32 -2.81
C PRO A 169 -15.08 9.91 -2.34
N PHE A 170 -14.48 9.75 -1.16
CA PHE A 170 -13.92 8.47 -0.69
C PHE A 170 -14.79 7.80 0.38
N HIS A 171 -15.94 7.28 -0.03
CA HIS A 171 -16.70 6.37 0.84
C HIS A 171 -16.27 4.91 0.68
N PHE A 172 -16.13 4.18 1.79
CA PHE A 172 -15.69 2.77 1.81
C PHE A 172 -16.46 1.86 0.83
N LYS A 173 -17.78 2.08 0.68
CA LYS A 173 -18.65 1.31 -0.21
C LYS A 173 -18.32 1.47 -1.71
N HIS A 174 -17.81 2.64 -2.11
CA HIS A 174 -17.60 3.00 -3.52
C HIS A 174 -16.13 3.21 -3.89
N LEU A 175 -15.23 3.25 -2.90
CA LEU A 175 -13.79 3.50 -3.08
C LEU A 175 -13.13 2.58 -4.11
N LEU A 176 -13.37 1.27 -4.04
CA LEU A 176 -12.80 0.32 -4.99
C LEU A 176 -13.29 0.55 -6.43
N ARG A 177 -14.57 0.93 -6.59
CA ARG A 177 -15.14 1.23 -7.90
C ARG A 177 -14.54 2.50 -8.49
N LEU A 178 -14.44 3.55 -7.68
CA LEU A 178 -13.80 4.82 -8.04
C LEU A 178 -12.36 4.58 -8.54
N ILE A 179 -11.58 3.83 -7.77
CA ILE A 179 -10.17 3.56 -8.09
C ILE A 179 -10.05 2.68 -9.33
N TRP A 180 -10.94 1.71 -9.49
CA TRP A 180 -11.01 0.91 -10.72
C TRP A 180 -11.32 1.77 -11.95
N THR A 181 -12.28 2.69 -11.87
CA THR A 181 -12.59 3.61 -12.96
C THR A 181 -11.39 4.47 -13.32
N MET A 182 -10.65 4.99 -12.32
CA MET A 182 -9.43 5.76 -12.52
C MET A 182 -8.27 4.93 -13.10
N PHE A 183 -8.17 3.64 -12.73
CA PHE A 183 -7.22 2.70 -13.32
C PHE A 183 -7.46 2.51 -14.80
N VAL A 184 -8.69 2.14 -15.18
CA VAL A 184 -9.03 1.93 -16.58
C VAL A 184 -8.86 3.23 -17.39
N TYR A 185 -9.20 4.38 -16.81
CA TYR A 185 -8.95 5.70 -17.41
C TYR A 185 -7.46 5.91 -17.74
N LYS A 186 -6.57 5.71 -16.76
CA LYS A 186 -5.12 5.89 -16.94
C LYS A 186 -4.55 4.89 -17.95
N VAL A 187 -4.95 3.62 -17.88
CA VAL A 187 -4.53 2.58 -18.85
C VAL A 187 -4.97 2.94 -20.26
N VAL A 188 -6.22 3.37 -20.44
CA VAL A 188 -6.74 3.74 -21.76
C VAL A 188 -6.00 4.95 -22.33
N LEU A 189 -5.73 5.99 -21.52
CA LEU A 189 -4.92 7.12 -21.97
C LEU A 189 -3.49 6.71 -22.31
N PHE A 190 -2.86 5.88 -21.48
CA PHE A 190 -1.53 5.33 -21.77
C PHE A 190 -1.48 4.62 -23.12
N LEU A 191 -2.44 3.73 -23.38
CA LEU A 191 -2.55 3.01 -24.66
C LEU A 191 -2.77 3.97 -25.84
N TRP A 192 -3.55 5.02 -25.68
CA TRP A 192 -3.75 6.02 -26.73
C TRP A 192 -2.53 6.91 -26.95
N ASN A 193 -1.75 7.21 -25.90
CA ASN A 193 -0.52 7.98 -26.01
C ASN A 193 0.57 7.26 -26.81
N LEU A 194 0.43 5.94 -27.04
CA LEU A 194 1.25 5.20 -28.01
C LEU A 194 0.96 5.61 -29.46
N THR A 195 -0.12 6.36 -29.70
CA THR A 195 -0.47 6.94 -30.99
C THR A 195 -0.41 8.47 -30.91
N ILE A 196 0.26 9.13 -31.85
CA ILE A 196 0.41 10.60 -31.80
C ILE A 196 -0.96 11.29 -31.93
N VAL A 197 -1.71 10.96 -32.99
CA VAL A 197 -3.01 11.60 -33.29
C VAL A 197 -4.11 11.11 -32.34
N GLY A 198 -4.14 9.81 -32.05
CA GLY A 198 -5.12 9.22 -31.14
C GLY A 198 -4.92 9.68 -29.70
N GLY A 199 -3.66 9.84 -29.26
CA GLY A 199 -3.31 10.35 -27.93
C GLY A 199 -3.90 11.73 -27.68
N ILE A 200 -3.61 12.71 -28.56
CA ILE A 200 -4.15 14.07 -28.43
C ILE A 200 -5.68 14.07 -28.46
N TYR A 201 -6.30 13.37 -29.41
CA TYR A 201 -7.76 13.33 -29.52
C TYR A 201 -8.43 12.73 -28.27
N LYS A 202 -7.87 11.65 -27.73
CA LYS A 202 -8.43 10.92 -26.60
C LYS A 202 -8.12 11.57 -25.26
N PHE A 203 -7.00 12.28 -25.15
CA PHE A 203 -6.69 13.16 -24.04
C PHE A 203 -7.85 14.16 -23.82
N TYR A 204 -8.22 14.93 -24.85
CA TYR A 204 -9.34 15.87 -24.75
C TYR A 204 -10.69 15.18 -24.57
N GLN A 205 -10.90 14.01 -25.19
CA GLN A 205 -12.16 13.29 -25.05
C GLN A 205 -12.42 12.81 -23.61
N TYR A 206 -11.37 12.42 -22.89
CA TYR A 206 -11.48 11.78 -21.57
C TYR A 206 -11.04 12.68 -20.40
N ARG A 207 -10.57 13.89 -20.66
CA ARG A 207 -10.11 14.85 -19.63
C ARG A 207 -11.13 15.11 -18.52
N MET A 208 -12.43 14.97 -18.79
CA MET A 208 -13.50 15.23 -17.81
C MET A 208 -13.78 14.05 -16.88
N ILE A 209 -13.25 12.85 -17.15
CA ILE A 209 -13.53 11.64 -16.36
C ILE A 209 -13.17 11.81 -14.88
N PRO A 210 -12.00 12.35 -14.50
CA PRO A 210 -11.67 12.57 -13.11
C PRO A 210 -12.64 13.50 -12.36
N TYR A 211 -13.24 14.47 -13.06
CA TYR A 211 -14.23 15.40 -12.50
C TYR A 211 -15.60 14.74 -12.34
N LEU A 212 -16.02 13.95 -13.34
CA LEU A 212 -17.24 13.12 -13.28
C LEU A 212 -17.21 12.18 -12.08
N VAL A 213 -16.08 11.51 -11.86
CA VAL A 213 -15.89 10.58 -10.74
C VAL A 213 -15.83 11.30 -9.38
N ALA A 214 -15.28 12.52 -9.35
CA ALA A 214 -15.26 13.36 -8.16
C ALA A 214 -16.66 13.88 -7.75
N GLU A 215 -17.56 14.05 -8.72
CA GLU A 215 -18.96 14.43 -8.48
C GLU A 215 -19.87 13.22 -8.22
N ASN A 216 -19.63 12.10 -8.91
CA ASN A 216 -20.38 10.86 -8.77
C ASN A 216 -19.44 9.64 -8.66
N GLN A 217 -19.13 9.27 -7.41
CA GLN A 217 -18.28 8.11 -7.07
C GLN A 217 -18.85 6.75 -7.49
N THR A 218 -20.13 6.68 -7.90
CA THR A 218 -20.78 5.42 -8.27
C THR A 218 -20.60 5.06 -9.73
N LEU A 219 -20.13 6.00 -10.56
CA LEU A 219 -19.94 5.82 -11.99
C LEU A 219 -18.94 4.69 -12.30
N SER A 220 -19.38 3.77 -13.15
CA SER A 220 -18.49 2.81 -13.81
C SER A 220 -17.67 3.49 -14.91
N TRP A 221 -16.55 2.87 -15.28
CA TRP A 221 -15.76 3.30 -16.43
C TRP A 221 -16.61 3.49 -17.71
N LYS A 222 -17.58 2.62 -17.97
CA LYS A 222 -18.40 2.70 -19.19
C LYS A 222 -19.26 3.96 -19.20
N GLU A 223 -19.89 4.27 -18.07
CA GLU A 223 -20.72 5.47 -17.90
C GLU A 223 -19.86 6.74 -17.94
N ALA A 224 -18.77 6.79 -17.17
CA ALA A 224 -17.87 7.95 -17.18
C ALA A 224 -17.27 8.22 -18.58
N LYS A 225 -16.90 7.17 -19.31
CA LYS A 225 -16.42 7.26 -20.71
C LYS A 225 -17.51 7.79 -21.65
N ALA A 226 -18.75 7.33 -21.49
CA ALA A 226 -19.88 7.76 -22.32
C ALA A 226 -20.20 9.24 -22.08
N LEU A 227 -20.35 9.64 -20.81
CA LEU A 227 -20.57 11.02 -20.40
C LEU A 227 -19.46 11.94 -20.90
N SER A 228 -18.19 11.62 -20.64
CA SER A 228 -17.07 12.46 -21.10
C SER A 228 -17.02 12.58 -22.64
N LYS A 229 -17.36 11.49 -23.37
CA LYS A 229 -17.44 11.52 -24.84
C LYS A 229 -18.55 12.47 -25.32
N GLU A 230 -19.71 12.43 -24.68
CA GLU A 230 -20.86 13.26 -25.00
C GLU A 230 -20.59 14.74 -24.66
N MET A 231 -20.10 15.02 -23.45
CA MET A 231 -19.66 16.35 -22.98
C MET A 231 -18.72 17.00 -23.99
N THR A 232 -17.73 16.25 -24.50
CA THR A 232 -16.65 16.79 -25.35
C THR A 232 -16.98 16.72 -26.85
N ASN A 233 -18.13 16.18 -27.26
CA ASN A 233 -18.46 16.02 -28.67
C ASN A 233 -18.62 17.39 -29.36
N GLY A 234 -17.80 17.69 -30.38
CA GLY A 234 -17.77 19.01 -31.05
C GLY A 234 -16.98 20.12 -30.33
N TYR A 235 -16.36 19.82 -29.17
CA TYR A 235 -15.62 20.82 -28.37
C TYR A 235 -14.13 20.50 -28.17
N LYS A 236 -13.65 19.33 -28.57
CA LYS A 236 -12.22 18.93 -28.39
C LYS A 236 -11.23 19.94 -28.96
N TRP A 237 -11.47 20.42 -30.19
CA TRP A 237 -10.65 21.46 -30.81
C TRP A 237 -10.71 22.78 -30.04
N LYS A 238 -11.89 23.14 -29.52
CA LYS A 238 -12.08 24.35 -28.73
C LYS A 238 -11.34 24.27 -27.39
N MET A 239 -11.30 23.10 -26.76
CA MET A 239 -10.50 22.83 -25.55
C MET A 239 -9.01 22.98 -25.84
N PHE A 240 -8.53 22.36 -26.93
CA PHE A 240 -7.13 22.50 -27.37
C PHE A 240 -6.74 23.97 -27.61
N VAL A 241 -7.57 24.73 -28.33
CA VAL A 241 -7.33 26.16 -28.56
C VAL A 241 -7.41 26.99 -27.27
N THR A 242 -8.22 26.57 -26.29
CA THR A 242 -8.22 27.19 -24.95
C THR A 242 -6.88 26.97 -24.26
N ASP A 243 -6.34 25.75 -24.25
CA ASP A 243 -5.02 25.46 -23.67
C ASP A 243 -3.91 26.25 -24.36
N LEU A 244 -3.91 26.32 -25.70
CA LEU A 244 -2.95 27.14 -26.45
C LEU A 244 -3.00 28.61 -26.02
N SER A 245 -4.19 29.13 -25.72
CA SER A 245 -4.34 30.51 -25.24
C SER A 245 -3.80 30.71 -23.81
N CYS A 246 -3.61 29.63 -23.04
CA CYS A 246 -3.06 29.63 -21.68
C CYS A 246 -1.54 29.45 -21.64
N ILE A 247 -0.87 29.19 -22.78
CA ILE A 247 0.59 29.04 -22.88
C ILE A 247 1.36 30.14 -22.12
N PRO A 248 1.02 31.44 -22.21
CA PRO A 248 1.76 32.47 -21.48
C PRO A 248 1.78 32.27 -19.95
N VAL A 249 0.70 31.77 -19.38
CA VAL A 249 0.62 31.45 -17.93
C VAL A 249 1.31 30.12 -17.66
N MET A 250 1.19 29.15 -18.57
CA MET A 250 1.86 27.83 -18.45
C MET A 250 3.38 27.94 -18.50
N LEU A 251 3.95 28.91 -19.23
CA LEU A 251 5.40 29.17 -19.26
C LEU A 251 5.96 29.52 -17.87
N LEU A 252 5.13 30.05 -16.95
CA LEU A 252 5.55 30.29 -15.57
C LEU A 252 5.86 28.98 -14.82
N LYS A 253 5.40 27.82 -15.28
CA LYS A 253 5.78 26.51 -14.73
C LYS A 253 7.29 26.25 -14.80
N LEU A 254 8.02 26.93 -15.71
CA LEU A 254 9.47 26.85 -15.81
C LEU A 254 10.20 27.50 -14.62
N VAL A 255 9.53 28.41 -13.90
CA VAL A 255 10.07 29.09 -12.72
C VAL A 255 9.46 28.42 -11.48
N PRO A 256 10.22 27.72 -10.62
CA PRO A 256 9.64 26.84 -9.60
C PRO A 256 8.59 27.51 -8.69
N ILE A 257 8.94 28.66 -8.10
CA ILE A 257 8.04 29.36 -7.17
C ILE A 257 6.86 29.99 -7.93
N ALA A 258 7.11 30.68 -9.04
CA ALA A 258 6.04 31.33 -9.80
C ALA A 258 5.08 30.31 -10.44
N GLY A 259 5.62 29.18 -10.90
CA GLY A 259 4.87 28.05 -11.44
C GLY A 259 3.93 27.46 -10.41
N LEU A 260 4.44 27.20 -9.20
CA LEU A 260 3.64 26.67 -8.10
C LEU A 260 2.56 27.65 -7.62
N LEU A 261 2.90 28.94 -7.49
CA LEU A 261 2.01 29.95 -6.92
C LEU A 261 0.92 30.45 -7.89
N VAL A 262 1.18 30.38 -9.19
CA VAL A 262 0.34 31.00 -10.22
C VAL A 262 -0.12 29.98 -11.26
N ALA A 263 0.81 29.28 -11.91
CA ALA A 263 0.50 28.48 -13.08
C ALA A 263 -0.25 27.18 -12.75
N VAL A 264 0.16 26.46 -11.71
CA VAL A 264 -0.49 25.20 -11.31
C VAL A 264 -1.93 25.41 -10.85
N PRO A 265 -2.24 26.35 -9.92
CA PRO A 265 -3.63 26.64 -9.56
C PRO A 265 -4.48 27.10 -10.74
N PHE A 266 -3.93 27.93 -11.62
CA PHE A 266 -4.64 28.41 -12.81
C PHE A 266 -4.97 27.27 -13.79
N ASP A 267 -4.05 26.33 -13.98
CA ASP A 267 -4.23 25.15 -14.83
C ASP A 267 -5.25 24.16 -14.27
N VAL A 268 -5.34 24.02 -12.94
CA VAL A 268 -6.40 23.24 -12.33
C VAL A 268 -7.77 23.91 -12.53
N GLU A 269 -7.85 25.23 -12.34
CA GLU A 269 -9.10 25.97 -12.44
C GLU A 269 -9.59 26.15 -13.89
N ILE A 270 -8.70 26.18 -14.89
CA ILE A 270 -9.15 26.21 -16.30
C ILE A 270 -9.91 24.93 -16.67
N ASP A 271 -9.48 23.79 -16.13
CA ASP A 271 -10.15 22.50 -16.33
C ASP A 271 -11.48 22.43 -15.61
N VAL A 272 -11.56 23.01 -14.41
CA VAL A 272 -12.81 23.15 -13.66
C VAL A 272 -13.82 24.00 -14.45
N GLU A 273 -13.41 25.14 -15.01
CA GLU A 273 -14.30 25.97 -15.83
C GLU A 273 -14.74 25.27 -17.12
N MET A 274 -13.83 24.53 -17.78
CA MET A 274 -14.19 23.70 -18.93
C MET A 274 -15.18 22.61 -18.53
N TYR A 275 -14.97 21.94 -17.41
CA TYR A 275 -15.88 20.93 -16.88
C TYR A 275 -17.28 21.48 -16.68
N PHE A 276 -17.44 22.59 -15.95
CA PHE A 276 -18.76 23.18 -15.70
C PHE A 276 -19.41 23.74 -16.96
N HIS A 277 -18.64 24.20 -17.94
CA HIS A 277 -19.19 24.60 -19.23
C HIS A 277 -19.70 23.38 -20.02
N LEU A 278 -18.95 22.28 -20.05
CA LEU A 278 -19.34 21.07 -20.77
C LEU A 278 -20.46 20.29 -20.06
N ARG A 279 -20.53 20.36 -18.73
CA ARG A 279 -21.54 19.71 -17.88
C ARG A 279 -22.97 20.11 -18.26
N LYS A 280 -23.20 21.37 -18.61
CA LYS A 280 -24.53 21.88 -19.04
C LYS A 280 -25.09 21.26 -20.33
N ARG A 281 -24.29 20.44 -21.02
CA ARG A 281 -24.71 19.75 -22.26
C ARG A 281 -25.35 18.40 -22.01
N ILE A 282 -25.18 17.86 -20.80
CA ILE A 282 -25.75 16.59 -20.39
C ILE A 282 -26.88 16.89 -19.41
N ASP A 283 -27.83 15.97 -19.35
CA ASP A 283 -28.91 16.00 -18.37
C ASP A 283 -28.36 16.09 -16.93
N SER A 284 -28.97 16.96 -16.13
CA SER A 284 -28.60 17.17 -14.73
C SER A 284 -28.84 15.91 -13.89
N GLU A 285 -29.73 15.01 -14.32
CA GLU A 285 -29.98 13.71 -13.67
C GLU A 285 -28.76 12.77 -13.68
N ALA A 286 -27.80 12.96 -14.59
CA ALA A 286 -26.55 12.19 -14.61
C ALA A 286 -25.62 12.52 -13.42
N PHE A 287 -25.92 13.60 -12.69
CA PHE A 287 -25.09 14.17 -11.64
C PHE A 287 -25.77 14.10 -10.27
N VAL A 288 -24.97 13.96 -9.22
CA VAL A 288 -25.48 13.81 -7.85
C VAL A 288 -25.70 15.17 -7.18
N GLU A 289 -24.86 16.17 -7.46
CA GLU A 289 -24.89 17.43 -6.74
C GLU A 289 -25.45 18.59 -7.57
N ARG A 290 -26.70 18.97 -7.28
CA ARG A 290 -27.37 20.12 -7.93
C ARG A 290 -26.73 21.47 -7.59
N ALA A 291 -25.95 21.56 -6.50
CA ALA A 291 -25.23 22.78 -6.14
C ALA A 291 -24.30 23.29 -7.26
N PHE A 292 -23.85 22.38 -8.12
CA PHE A 292 -23.01 22.66 -9.27
C PHE A 292 -23.75 23.17 -10.52
N ASP A 293 -25.08 23.27 -10.49
CA ASP A 293 -25.88 23.89 -11.55
C ASP A 293 -25.95 25.42 -11.41
N GLY A 294 -25.50 25.96 -10.27
CA GLY A 294 -25.55 27.38 -9.94
C GLY A 294 -24.60 28.28 -10.74
N ALA A 295 -24.79 29.59 -10.60
CA ALA A 295 -23.91 30.59 -11.21
C ALA A 295 -22.49 30.55 -10.59
N PRO A 296 -21.43 30.68 -11.40
CA PRO A 296 -20.07 30.87 -10.88
C PRO A 296 -19.96 32.14 -10.05
N TYR A 297 -19.31 32.05 -8.88
CA TYR A 297 -18.99 33.15 -7.95
C TYR A 297 -20.20 33.89 -7.34
N CYS A 298 -20.43 33.74 -6.03
CA CYS A 298 -21.43 34.51 -5.30
C CYS A 298 -20.80 35.32 -4.15
N LYS A 299 -20.45 36.58 -4.42
CA LYS A 299 -20.48 37.64 -3.38
C LYS A 299 -21.50 38.69 -3.82
N GLY A 300 -22.63 38.76 -3.11
CA GLY A 300 -23.67 39.79 -3.30
C GLY A 300 -25.05 39.31 -3.78
N ILE A 301 -25.31 38.01 -3.89
CA ILE A 301 -26.66 37.46 -4.07
C ILE A 301 -27.03 36.78 -2.74
N GLU A 302 -28.28 36.90 -2.28
CA GLU A 302 -28.80 36.06 -1.18
C GLU A 302 -28.58 34.60 -1.54
N THR A 303 -27.48 34.03 -1.04
CA THR A 303 -26.96 32.74 -1.49
C THR A 303 -27.76 31.62 -0.85
N ALA A 304 -28.35 30.77 -1.69
CA ALA A 304 -28.70 29.42 -1.28
C ALA A 304 -27.45 28.74 -0.72
N VAL A 305 -27.55 28.21 0.51
CA VAL A 305 -26.50 27.36 1.08
C VAL A 305 -26.41 26.12 0.20
N PRO A 306 -25.25 25.82 -0.43
CA PRO A 306 -25.12 24.64 -1.28
C PRO A 306 -25.35 23.39 -0.43
N VAL A 307 -26.40 22.63 -0.79
CA VAL A 307 -26.66 21.33 -0.18
C VAL A 307 -25.82 20.30 -0.89
N TYR A 308 -24.73 19.89 -0.25
CA TYR A 308 -23.89 18.80 -0.74
C TYR A 308 -24.47 17.45 -0.30
N LEU A 309 -24.59 16.52 -1.25
CA LEU A 309 -25.01 15.15 -0.97
C LEU A 309 -23.84 14.27 -0.56
N LEU A 310 -22.63 14.56 -1.05
CA LEU A 310 -21.42 13.90 -0.60
C LEU A 310 -21.03 14.45 0.78
N GLN A 311 -21.20 13.60 1.78
CA GLN A 311 -20.74 13.86 3.13
C GLN A 311 -19.22 13.72 3.19
N ASP A 312 -18.58 14.43 4.11
CA ASP A 312 -17.17 14.22 4.39
C ASP A 312 -16.95 12.77 4.84
N ALA A 313 -15.75 12.23 4.61
CA ALA A 313 -15.38 10.89 5.04
C ALA A 313 -15.35 10.80 6.58
N ALA A 314 -16.51 10.71 7.21
CA ALA A 314 -16.63 10.24 8.58
C ALA A 314 -16.33 8.73 8.56
N VAL A 315 -15.44 8.28 9.44
CA VAL A 315 -15.15 6.86 9.64
C VAL A 315 -16.38 6.23 10.29
N GLU A 316 -17.40 5.92 9.50
CA GLU A 316 -18.50 5.10 9.97
C GLU A 316 -17.99 3.66 10.12
N VAL A 317 -18.02 3.14 11.35
CA VAL A 317 -17.77 1.72 11.59
C VAL A 317 -18.75 0.92 10.74
N PRO A 318 -18.30 0.04 9.83
CA PRO A 318 -19.20 -0.67 8.94
C PRO A 318 -20.28 -1.41 9.75
N LYS A 319 -21.56 -1.09 9.45
CA LYS A 319 -22.72 -1.78 10.04
C LYS A 319 -22.62 -3.27 9.68
N GLY A 320 -22.22 -4.09 10.64
CA GLY A 320 -22.04 -5.54 10.45
C GLY A 320 -20.76 -6.13 11.05
N ILE A 321 -19.79 -5.32 11.48
CA ILE A 321 -18.62 -5.82 12.22
C ILE A 321 -19.03 -6.15 13.67
N LYS A 322 -19.67 -7.31 13.86
CA LYS A 322 -19.72 -7.98 15.18
C LYS A 322 -18.44 -8.82 15.32
N ILE A 323 -17.32 -8.20 15.66
CA ILE A 323 -16.11 -8.97 16.00
C ILE A 323 -15.63 -8.53 17.38
N LYS A 324 -16.29 -9.02 18.42
CA LYS A 324 -15.62 -9.28 19.69
C LYS A 324 -15.22 -10.74 19.65
N SER A 325 -13.92 -11.01 19.59
CA SER A 325 -13.39 -12.35 19.88
C SER A 325 -13.98 -12.84 21.21
N GLU A 326 -14.42 -14.11 21.26
CA GLU A 326 -14.93 -14.71 22.50
C GLU A 326 -13.85 -14.81 23.59
N TYR A 327 -12.58 -14.77 23.19
CA TYR A 327 -11.41 -14.84 24.07
C TYR A 327 -10.97 -13.46 24.58
N ARG A 328 -10.57 -13.40 25.86
CA ARG A 328 -10.02 -12.21 26.51
C ARG A 328 -8.51 -12.11 26.27
N LEU A 329 -7.92 -10.95 26.53
CA LEU A 329 -6.45 -10.77 26.45
C LEU A 329 -5.68 -11.80 27.29
N THR A 330 -6.18 -12.13 28.49
CA THR A 330 -5.58 -13.16 29.37
C THR A 330 -5.62 -14.56 28.74
N ASP A 331 -6.62 -14.86 27.91
CA ASP A 331 -6.67 -16.12 27.16
C ASP A 331 -5.57 -16.14 26.10
N PHE A 332 -5.41 -15.06 25.33
CA PHE A 332 -4.37 -14.98 24.29
C PHE A 332 -2.95 -15.04 24.84
N ILE A 333 -2.66 -14.38 25.96
CA ILE A 333 -1.34 -14.48 26.62
C ILE A 333 -1.10 -15.93 27.07
N PHE A 334 -2.11 -16.59 27.64
CA PHE A 334 -1.97 -17.98 28.06
C PHE A 334 -1.85 -18.96 26.87
N PHE A 335 -2.56 -18.71 25.77
CA PHE A 335 -2.42 -19.48 24.53
C PHE A 335 -0.99 -19.40 23.98
N PHE A 336 -0.41 -18.19 23.94
CA PHE A 336 0.97 -17.98 23.51
C PHE A 336 1.92 -18.91 24.26
N PHE A 337 1.95 -18.85 25.59
CA PHE A 337 2.87 -19.67 26.39
C PHE A 337 2.57 -21.17 26.32
N SER A 338 1.29 -21.54 26.26
CA SER A 338 0.89 -22.95 26.12
C SER A 338 1.39 -23.54 24.80
N PHE A 339 1.26 -22.80 23.69
CA PHE A 339 1.74 -23.26 22.39
C PHE A 339 3.27 -23.18 22.28
N CYS A 340 3.93 -22.18 22.88
CA CYS A 340 5.40 -22.18 23.00
C CYS A 340 5.91 -23.45 23.67
N PHE A 341 5.29 -23.85 24.78
CA PHE A 341 5.68 -25.04 25.53
C PHE A 341 5.37 -26.32 24.75
N VAL A 342 4.18 -26.45 24.14
CA VAL A 342 3.83 -27.61 23.32
C VAL A 342 4.77 -27.75 22.12
N GLY A 343 5.10 -26.65 21.45
CA GLY A 343 6.08 -26.64 20.37
C GLY A 343 7.48 -27.07 20.83
N TRP A 344 7.90 -26.60 22.00
CA TRP A 344 9.15 -27.03 22.61
C TRP A 344 9.17 -28.54 22.92
N VAL A 345 8.12 -29.07 23.55
CA VAL A 345 8.00 -30.52 23.81
C VAL A 345 8.02 -31.30 22.50
N TRP A 346 7.31 -30.84 21.47
CA TRP A 346 7.28 -31.49 20.16
C TRP A 346 8.68 -31.61 19.54
N GLU A 347 9.43 -30.51 19.48
CA GLU A 347 10.78 -30.48 18.90
C GLU A 347 11.78 -31.31 19.69
N VAL A 348 11.75 -31.21 21.03
CA VAL A 348 12.63 -32.00 21.90
C VAL A 348 12.33 -33.50 21.76
N MET A 349 11.06 -33.90 21.75
CA MET A 349 10.68 -35.31 21.59
C MET A 349 11.05 -35.85 20.21
N LEU A 350 10.87 -35.06 19.14
CA LEU A 350 11.32 -35.44 17.80
C LEU A 350 12.83 -35.68 17.75
N HIS A 351 13.62 -34.85 18.43
CA HIS A 351 15.07 -34.99 18.48
C HIS A 351 15.50 -36.22 19.30
N ILE A 352 14.87 -36.47 20.46
CA ILE A 352 15.13 -37.69 21.25
C ILE A 352 14.85 -38.95 20.41
N VAL A 353 13.77 -38.97 19.64
CA VAL A 353 13.39 -40.12 18.81
C VAL A 353 14.35 -40.33 17.64
N ARG A 354 14.86 -39.25 17.03
CA ARG A 354 15.72 -39.31 15.83
C ARG A 354 17.20 -39.50 16.16
N ASP A 355 17.68 -38.77 17.15
CA ASP A 355 19.09 -38.54 17.42
C ASP A 355 19.51 -39.11 18.79
N HIS A 356 18.55 -39.62 19.57
CA HIS A 356 18.77 -40.27 20.88
C HIS A 356 19.41 -39.37 21.95
N GLU A 357 19.32 -38.05 21.78
CA GLU A 357 19.87 -37.05 22.70
C GLU A 357 18.78 -36.11 23.23
N LEU A 358 18.91 -35.73 24.50
CA LEU A 358 18.05 -34.72 25.13
C LEU A 358 18.70 -33.34 24.99
N VAL A 359 18.29 -32.60 23.96
CA VAL A 359 18.79 -31.26 23.67
C VAL A 359 17.65 -30.24 23.74
N ASN A 360 17.91 -29.07 24.33
CA ASN A 360 16.98 -27.94 24.26
C ASN A 360 16.94 -27.38 22.83
N ARG A 361 15.91 -27.72 22.06
CA ARG A 361 15.68 -27.26 20.68
C ARG A 361 15.08 -25.85 20.58
N GLY A 362 14.87 -25.16 21.70
CA GLY A 362 14.36 -23.80 21.74
C GLY A 362 15.39 -22.73 21.38
N THR A 363 14.93 -21.64 20.77
CA THR A 363 15.76 -20.43 20.51
C THR A 363 16.28 -19.81 21.82
N MET A 364 15.54 -19.99 22.91
CA MET A 364 15.81 -19.40 24.23
C MET A 364 16.20 -20.49 25.24
N TYR A 365 16.70 -20.11 26.41
CA TYR A 365 17.17 -21.07 27.41
C TYR A 365 16.02 -21.81 28.11
N GLY A 366 14.86 -21.16 28.26
CA GLY A 366 13.66 -21.76 28.81
C GLY A 366 12.88 -22.61 27.78
N PRO A 367 11.83 -23.31 28.23
CA PRO A 367 11.06 -24.25 27.40
C PRO A 367 10.03 -23.52 26.52
N TRP A 368 10.51 -22.56 25.73
CA TRP A 368 9.69 -21.73 24.87
C TRP A 368 10.16 -21.84 23.42
N LEU A 369 9.25 -22.21 22.51
CA LEU A 369 9.42 -22.01 21.07
C LEU A 369 8.47 -20.89 20.59
N PRO A 370 8.94 -19.62 20.53
CA PRO A 370 8.06 -18.48 20.25
C PRO A 370 7.26 -18.59 18.95
N ILE A 371 7.82 -19.23 17.92
CA ILE A 371 7.14 -19.39 16.63
C ILE A 371 5.82 -20.17 16.75
N TYR A 372 5.74 -21.18 17.63
CA TYR A 372 4.50 -21.92 17.89
C TYR A 372 3.50 -21.06 18.65
N GLY A 373 3.97 -20.27 19.64
CA GLY A 373 3.16 -19.30 20.38
C GLY A 373 2.52 -18.26 19.48
N VAL A 374 3.33 -17.59 18.65
CA VAL A 374 2.88 -16.57 17.70
C VAL A 374 1.93 -17.19 16.68
N GLY A 375 2.30 -18.32 16.06
CA GLY A 375 1.46 -19.01 15.08
C GLY A 375 0.08 -19.36 15.65
N GLY A 376 0.03 -20.01 16.81
CA GLY A 376 -1.23 -20.39 17.44
C GLY A 376 -2.12 -19.19 17.78
N VAL A 377 -1.55 -18.11 18.35
CA VAL A 377 -2.29 -16.90 18.68
C VAL A 377 -2.80 -16.18 17.43
N VAL A 378 -1.97 -16.02 16.40
CA VAL A 378 -2.36 -15.37 15.15
C VAL A 378 -3.50 -16.13 14.46
N ILE A 379 -3.41 -17.46 14.42
CA ILE A 379 -4.47 -18.31 13.85
C ILE A 379 -5.78 -18.15 14.63
N ILE A 380 -5.76 -18.24 15.97
CA ILE A 380 -6.97 -18.08 16.77
C ILE A 380 -7.51 -16.64 16.62
N PHE A 381 -6.67 -15.63 16.69
CA PHE A 381 -7.14 -14.25 16.61
C PHE A 381 -7.76 -13.92 15.23
N LEU A 382 -7.15 -14.38 14.14
CA LEU A 382 -7.58 -14.02 12.78
C LEU A 382 -8.60 -14.97 12.17
N LEU A 383 -8.53 -16.27 12.46
CA LEU A 383 -9.28 -17.30 11.74
C LEU A 383 -10.41 -17.94 12.54
N ASP A 384 -10.55 -17.66 13.83
CA ASP A 384 -11.66 -18.19 14.66
C ASP A 384 -13.04 -17.84 14.08
N ARG A 385 -13.17 -16.66 13.47
CA ARG A 385 -14.37 -16.21 12.73
C ARG A 385 -14.73 -17.06 11.51
N PHE A 386 -13.83 -17.92 11.02
CA PHE A 386 -14.05 -18.80 9.88
C PHE A 386 -14.29 -20.26 10.28
N LYS A 387 -14.52 -20.56 11.58
CA LYS A 387 -14.82 -21.91 12.11
C LYS A 387 -15.97 -22.65 11.39
N ALA A 388 -16.88 -21.95 10.72
CA ALA A 388 -17.96 -22.59 9.97
C ALA A 388 -17.44 -23.32 8.72
N ASP A 389 -16.37 -22.82 8.10
CA ASP A 389 -15.77 -23.35 6.88
C ASP A 389 -14.38 -23.93 7.17
N LYS A 390 -14.34 -25.24 7.44
CA LYS A 390 -13.12 -25.96 7.83
C LYS A 390 -12.05 -25.93 6.74
N LEU A 391 -12.45 -26.02 5.47
CA LEU A 391 -11.50 -26.01 4.35
C LEU A 391 -10.87 -24.63 4.20
N LYS A 392 -11.68 -23.57 4.28
CA LYS A 392 -11.17 -22.20 4.27
C LYS A 392 -10.23 -21.94 5.44
N LEU A 393 -10.59 -22.37 6.65
CA LEU A 393 -9.71 -22.24 7.83
C LEU A 393 -8.39 -22.97 7.60
N PHE A 394 -8.44 -24.23 7.16
CA PHE A 394 -7.26 -25.05 6.89
C PHE A 394 -6.32 -24.38 5.86
N LEU A 395 -6.84 -23.96 4.70
CA LEU A 395 -6.03 -23.35 3.64
C LEU A 395 -5.45 -21.99 4.07
N MET A 396 -6.23 -21.15 4.78
CA MET A 396 -5.74 -19.88 5.32
C MET A 396 -4.66 -20.11 6.40
N SER A 397 -4.82 -21.13 7.23
CA SER A 397 -3.82 -21.53 8.22
C SER A 397 -2.52 -21.98 7.58
N MET A 398 -2.56 -22.80 6.52
CA MET A 398 -1.38 -23.18 5.76
C MET A 398 -0.62 -21.94 5.25
N GLY A 399 -1.33 -20.97 4.67
CA GLY A 399 -0.75 -19.73 4.18
C GLY A 399 -0.12 -18.88 5.28
N ILE A 400 -0.85 -18.62 6.37
CA ILE A 400 -0.36 -17.78 7.48
C ILE A 400 0.83 -18.41 8.18
N CYS A 401 0.74 -19.70 8.55
CA CYS A 401 1.85 -20.39 9.21
C CYS A 401 3.06 -20.55 8.29
N GLY A 402 2.83 -20.80 6.99
CA GLY A 402 3.91 -20.84 5.99
C GLY A 402 4.65 -19.50 5.88
N VAL A 403 3.92 -18.38 5.86
CA VAL A 403 4.53 -17.04 5.88
C VAL A 403 5.31 -16.80 7.16
N LEU A 404 4.75 -17.16 8.32
CA LEU A 404 5.43 -17.03 9.62
C LEU A 404 6.71 -17.88 9.70
N GLU A 405 6.66 -19.14 9.24
CA GLU A 405 7.83 -20.03 9.21
C GLU A 405 8.90 -19.54 8.26
N TYR A 406 8.51 -19.06 7.07
CA TYR A 406 9.45 -18.49 6.12
C TYR A 406 10.16 -17.26 6.69
N ILE A 407 9.40 -16.32 7.28
CA ILE A 407 9.96 -15.11 7.90
C ILE A 407 10.87 -15.47 9.07
N ALA A 408 10.47 -16.42 9.93
CA ALA A 408 11.29 -16.84 11.06
C ALA A 408 12.63 -17.45 10.60
N SER A 409 12.59 -18.32 9.58
CA SER A 409 13.81 -18.86 8.97
C SER A 409 14.67 -17.75 8.34
N TRP A 410 14.05 -16.78 7.68
CA TRP A 410 14.75 -15.64 7.09
C TRP A 410 15.44 -14.76 8.15
N ILE A 411 14.76 -14.47 9.27
CA ILE A 411 15.33 -13.70 10.39
C ILE A 411 16.54 -14.44 10.99
N LEU A 412 16.45 -15.76 11.18
CA LEU A 412 17.55 -16.56 11.71
C LEU A 412 18.77 -16.52 10.79
N ASP A 413 18.54 -16.60 9.48
CA ASP A 413 19.60 -16.55 8.49
C ASP A 413 20.22 -15.14 8.40
N PHE A 414 19.37 -14.10 8.31
CA PHE A 414 19.81 -12.71 8.14
C PHE A 414 20.52 -12.13 9.37
N PHE A 415 20.02 -12.37 10.58
CA PHE A 415 20.59 -11.75 11.79
C PHE A 415 21.61 -12.65 12.50
N PHE A 416 21.47 -13.97 12.38
CA PHE A 416 22.26 -14.91 13.18
C PHE A 416 23.09 -15.89 12.33
N ASN A 417 23.06 -15.80 10.99
CA ASN A 417 23.73 -16.74 10.07
C ASN A 417 23.44 -18.22 10.43
N SER A 418 22.25 -18.49 10.93
CA SER A 418 21.87 -19.78 11.50
C SER A 418 20.58 -20.31 10.89
N HIS A 419 20.39 -21.62 10.95
CA HIS A 419 19.13 -22.27 10.59
C HIS A 419 18.80 -23.40 11.57
N TYR A 420 17.56 -23.43 12.05
CA TYR A 420 17.11 -24.45 12.99
C TYR A 420 16.50 -25.66 12.30
N TRP A 421 16.05 -25.48 11.06
CA TRP A 421 15.50 -26.52 10.21
C TRP A 421 15.95 -26.31 8.75
N ASN A 422 15.95 -27.41 7.99
CA ASN A 422 16.30 -27.41 6.57
C ASN A 422 15.44 -28.43 5.82
N TYR A 423 14.55 -27.95 4.96
CA TYR A 423 13.62 -28.75 4.19
C TYR A 423 14.06 -29.00 2.74
N LYS A 424 15.33 -28.77 2.36
CA LYS A 424 15.79 -28.92 0.95
C LYS A 424 15.50 -30.29 0.34
N LYS A 425 15.44 -31.35 1.16
CA LYS A 425 15.16 -32.73 0.71
C LYS A 425 13.65 -33.06 0.62
N PHE A 426 12.78 -32.15 1.02
CA PHE A 426 11.34 -32.38 1.04
C PHE A 426 10.66 -31.85 -0.24
N PHE A 427 9.57 -32.53 -0.62
CA PHE A 427 8.77 -32.18 -1.79
C PHE A 427 8.16 -30.78 -1.65
N LEU A 428 8.20 -29.99 -2.74
CA LEU A 428 7.75 -28.60 -2.80
C LEU A 428 8.31 -27.74 -1.65
N ASN A 429 9.63 -27.83 -1.45
CA ASN A 429 10.32 -26.90 -0.56
C ASN A 429 10.59 -25.56 -1.25
N LEU A 430 10.54 -24.47 -0.47
CA LEU A 430 10.94 -23.14 -0.92
C LEU A 430 12.20 -22.74 -0.16
N ASN A 431 13.33 -22.71 -0.86
CA ASN A 431 14.68 -22.40 -0.34
C ASN A 431 15.10 -23.24 0.88
N GLY A 432 14.47 -24.40 1.09
CA GLY A 432 14.63 -25.20 2.31
C GLY A 432 14.02 -24.59 3.59
N ARG A 433 13.29 -23.47 3.50
CA ARG A 433 12.70 -22.77 4.66
C ARG A 433 11.33 -23.28 5.05
N ILE A 434 10.51 -23.64 4.05
CA ILE A 434 9.19 -24.27 4.21
C ILE A 434 9.05 -25.41 3.22
N CYS A 435 8.13 -26.36 3.47
CA CYS A 435 7.80 -27.44 2.53
C CYS A 435 6.33 -27.84 2.62
N LEU A 436 5.79 -28.49 1.58
CA LEU A 436 4.37 -28.86 1.53
C LEU A 436 3.95 -29.72 2.73
N VAL A 437 4.77 -30.68 3.14
CA VAL A 437 4.46 -31.55 4.28
C VAL A 437 4.33 -30.75 5.59
N GLY A 438 5.25 -29.80 5.81
CA GLY A 438 5.17 -28.86 6.95
C GLY A 438 3.92 -27.99 6.90
N LEU A 439 3.60 -27.44 5.73
CA LEU A 439 2.38 -26.63 5.54
C LEU A 439 1.11 -27.43 5.85
N LEU A 440 1.00 -28.66 5.36
CA LEU A 440 -0.13 -29.54 5.66
C LEU A 440 -0.23 -29.83 7.16
N ALA A 441 0.91 -30.08 7.83
CA ALA A 441 0.96 -30.27 9.28
C ALA A 441 0.48 -29.03 10.03
N PHE A 442 0.85 -27.82 9.60
CA PHE A 442 0.32 -26.58 10.18
C PHE A 442 -1.18 -26.40 9.97
N GLY A 443 -1.71 -26.78 8.80
CA GLY A 443 -3.14 -26.77 8.54
C GLY A 443 -3.89 -27.67 9.53
N ILE A 444 -3.43 -28.90 9.72
CA ILE A 444 -4.03 -29.85 10.67
C ILE A 444 -3.86 -29.36 12.11
N GLY A 445 -2.66 -28.93 12.48
CA GLY A 445 -2.36 -28.40 13.81
C GLY A 445 -3.20 -27.16 14.15
N SER A 446 -3.49 -26.32 13.16
CA SER A 446 -4.36 -25.16 13.32
C SER A 446 -5.82 -25.54 13.55
N LEU A 447 -6.34 -26.55 12.84
CA LEU A 447 -7.67 -27.10 13.13
C LEU A 447 -7.74 -27.62 14.58
N PHE A 448 -6.73 -28.37 15.01
CA PHE A 448 -6.64 -28.83 16.40
C PHE A 448 -6.59 -27.64 17.38
N GLY A 449 -5.77 -26.63 17.08
CA GLY A 449 -5.63 -25.40 17.85
C GLY A 449 -6.97 -24.69 18.07
N VAL A 450 -7.72 -24.48 16.99
CA VAL A 450 -8.98 -23.71 17.00
C VAL A 450 -10.15 -24.50 17.61
N TYR A 451 -10.31 -25.79 17.25
CA TYR A 451 -11.48 -26.56 17.68
C TYR A 451 -11.30 -27.24 19.03
N ILE A 452 -10.07 -27.53 19.46
CA ILE A 452 -9.80 -28.34 20.65
C ILE A 452 -8.96 -27.58 21.67
N ALA A 453 -7.78 -27.10 21.28
CA ALA A 453 -6.84 -26.52 22.24
C ALA A 453 -7.35 -25.21 22.84
N ALA A 454 -7.71 -24.23 22.01
CA ALA A 454 -8.13 -22.90 22.46
C ALA A 454 -9.39 -22.96 23.37
N PRO A 455 -10.46 -23.71 23.03
CA PRO A 455 -11.60 -23.86 23.93
C PRO A 455 -11.25 -24.53 25.26
N LYS A 456 -10.37 -25.54 25.27
CA LYS A 456 -9.97 -26.22 26.50
C LYS A 456 -9.09 -25.35 27.39
N LEU A 457 -8.09 -24.67 26.81
CA LEU A 457 -7.21 -23.76 27.52
C LEU A 457 -7.97 -22.56 28.09
N SER A 458 -8.91 -22.00 27.33
CA SER A 458 -9.74 -20.90 27.81
C SER A 458 -10.66 -21.35 28.95
N ARG A 459 -11.34 -22.51 28.82
CA ARG A 459 -12.14 -23.07 29.92
C ARG A 459 -11.29 -23.30 31.18
N PHE A 460 -10.06 -23.76 31.04
CA PHE A 460 -9.13 -23.91 32.17
C PHE A 460 -8.83 -22.57 32.86
N MET A 461 -8.59 -21.50 32.09
CA MET A 461 -8.36 -20.17 32.63
C MET A 461 -9.61 -19.59 33.29
N HIS A 462 -10.79 -19.76 32.69
CA HIS A 462 -12.07 -19.26 33.21
C HIS A 462 -12.58 -20.02 34.45
N LYS A 463 -12.06 -21.22 34.74
CA LYS A 463 -12.27 -21.88 36.04
C LYS A 463 -11.62 -21.14 37.21
N LYS A 464 -10.65 -20.26 36.95
CA LYS A 464 -9.86 -19.55 37.97
C LYS A 464 -10.37 -18.13 38.16
N SER A 465 -10.12 -17.55 39.34
CA SER A 465 -10.45 -16.15 39.62
C SER A 465 -9.70 -15.21 38.68
N ARG A 466 -10.24 -14.01 38.44
CA ARG A 466 -9.61 -13.00 37.56
C ARG A 466 -8.21 -12.60 38.04
N LYS A 467 -8.01 -12.49 39.36
CA LYS A 467 -6.70 -12.20 39.97
C LYS A 467 -5.69 -13.31 39.66
N THR A 468 -6.11 -14.57 39.77
CA THR A 468 -5.27 -15.73 39.45
C THR A 468 -4.91 -15.78 37.96
N GLN A 469 -5.85 -15.49 37.05
CA GLN A 469 -5.57 -15.43 35.62
C GLN A 469 -4.47 -14.40 35.30
N ILE A 470 -4.60 -13.19 35.87
CA ILE A 470 -3.63 -12.11 35.68
C ILE A 470 -2.27 -12.49 36.27
N LEU A 471 -2.25 -13.07 37.47
CA LEU A 471 -1.02 -13.52 38.12
C LEU A 471 -0.27 -14.56 37.27
N ILE A 472 -0.97 -15.57 36.75
CA ILE A 472 -0.37 -16.58 35.86
C ILE A 472 0.24 -15.91 34.62
N CYS A 473 -0.52 -15.04 33.95
CA CYS A 473 -0.05 -14.33 32.76
C CYS A 473 1.17 -13.45 33.06
N ALA A 474 1.16 -12.73 34.19
CA ALA A 474 2.25 -11.89 34.62
C ALA A 474 3.52 -12.70 34.90
N VAL A 475 3.42 -13.80 35.64
CA VAL A 475 4.58 -14.67 35.95
C VAL A 475 5.20 -15.24 34.68
N LEU A 476 4.39 -15.79 33.77
CA LEU A 476 4.88 -16.34 32.51
C LEU A 476 5.53 -15.27 31.63
N SER A 477 4.93 -14.07 31.57
CA SER A 477 5.46 -12.96 30.78
C SER A 477 6.78 -12.44 31.35
N THR A 478 6.87 -12.30 32.67
CA THR A 478 8.10 -11.89 33.34
C THR A 478 9.22 -12.92 33.14
N ALA A 479 8.92 -14.21 33.31
CA ALA A 479 9.91 -15.27 33.08
C ALA A 479 10.43 -15.28 31.64
N PHE A 480 9.53 -15.12 30.66
CA PHE A 480 9.89 -15.03 29.25
C PHE A 480 10.73 -13.79 28.92
N ILE A 481 10.39 -12.63 29.50
CA ILE A 481 11.15 -11.40 29.31
C ILE A 481 12.54 -11.52 29.92
N ILE A 482 12.68 -12.10 31.12
CA ILE A 482 13.97 -12.34 31.76
C ILE A 482 14.83 -13.23 30.86
N ASP A 483 14.28 -14.34 30.37
CA ASP A 483 14.98 -15.25 29.47
C ASP A 483 15.39 -14.56 28.15
N LEU A 484 14.51 -13.71 27.58
CA LEU A 484 14.84 -12.93 26.38
C LEU A 484 15.97 -11.92 26.62
N ILE A 485 15.97 -11.25 27.77
CA ILE A 485 17.06 -10.35 28.18
C ILE A 485 18.36 -11.14 28.35
N CYS A 486 18.31 -12.31 29.00
CA CYS A 486 19.47 -13.20 29.11
C CYS A 486 19.98 -13.62 27.72
N CYS A 487 19.11 -14.01 26.79
CA CYS A 487 19.49 -14.34 25.41
C CYS A 487 20.11 -13.15 24.69
N ALA A 488 19.58 -11.94 24.88
CA ALA A 488 20.13 -10.73 24.26
C ALA A 488 21.52 -10.36 24.82
N LEU A 489 21.80 -10.65 26.09
CA LEU A 489 23.08 -10.37 26.75
C LEU A 489 24.14 -11.45 26.51
N PHE A 490 23.75 -12.73 26.54
CA PHE A 490 24.68 -13.88 26.50
C PHE A 490 24.68 -14.63 25.18
N GLY A 491 23.81 -14.25 24.24
CA GLY A 491 23.57 -14.96 22.98
C GLY A 491 22.37 -15.90 23.07
N PHE A 492 21.71 -16.11 21.92
CA PHE A 492 20.63 -17.09 21.77
C PHE A 492 21.19 -18.51 21.81
N ASN A 493 20.33 -19.48 22.14
CA ASN A 493 20.73 -20.87 22.22
C ASN A 493 21.20 -21.41 20.85
N ALA A 494 22.50 -21.68 20.74
CA ALA A 494 23.17 -22.22 19.55
C ALA A 494 23.94 -23.52 19.88
N GLY A 495 23.52 -24.24 20.92
CA GLY A 495 24.16 -25.49 21.35
C GLY A 495 24.15 -26.60 20.30
N SER A 496 24.96 -27.63 20.51
CA SER A 496 24.98 -28.83 19.66
C SER A 496 23.58 -29.42 19.54
N GLY A 497 23.11 -29.61 18.31
CA GLY A 497 21.80 -30.20 18.06
C GLY A 497 20.61 -29.22 18.11
N VAL A 498 20.81 -27.89 18.16
CA VAL A 498 19.72 -26.88 18.06
C VAL A 498 19.49 -26.40 16.63
N GLY A 499 20.56 -26.34 15.84
CA GLY A 499 20.56 -25.90 14.45
C GLY A 499 21.96 -25.99 13.84
N GLY A 500 22.09 -25.63 12.57
CA GLY A 500 23.38 -25.53 11.89
C GLY A 500 23.74 -24.07 11.59
N THR A 501 25.03 -23.77 11.55
CA THR A 501 25.54 -22.55 10.91
C THR A 501 25.68 -22.78 9.42
N TYR A 502 25.45 -21.75 8.62
CA TYR A 502 25.87 -21.78 7.22
C TYR A 502 27.40 -21.69 7.18
N ASN A 503 28.07 -22.72 6.64
CA ASN A 503 29.50 -22.64 6.33
C ASN A 503 29.74 -21.72 5.14
#